data_AF-A0A9Q8V9T5-F1
#
_entry.id   AF-A0A9Q8V9T5-F1
#
_cell.length_a   1.000
_cell.length_b   1.000
_cell.length_c   1.000
_cell.angle_alpha   90.00
_cell.angle_beta   90.00
_cell.angle_gamma   90.00
#
_symmetry.space_group_name_H-M   'P 1'
#
loop_
_entity.id
_entity.type
_entity.pdbx_description
1 polymer ?
#
loop_
_entity_poly.entity_id
_entity_poly.type
_entity_poly.pdbx_seq_one_letter_code
_entity_poly.pdbx_strand_id
1 'polypeptide(L)'
;MATAEYFVRVLNQSGQTRNYMFFNEVPEPSSSVGKIYTNVWVRSPGVASPSGRAEFDVKVANYAICGTAPKPVDYGVVVSTSDYAAVELKGKDKPGTVPVMEIVNDGPQFVAPFGTTDKDNSFGIQTKTFDPDRYSTVYCGFGKQNSKGDVVPVAVWRGFPGLQYVLTPQVTYYVGTGDYSPGTAVDITTIGTISTIDFTKALSGQTIATITHNKDGTYSGPVFDYPPKAKPYV
;
A
#
# COMPACT_ATOMS: atom_id res chain seq x y z
N MET A 1 16.52 5.61 7.21
CA MET A 1 15.97 4.74 8.27
C MET A 1 16.09 3.30 7.81
N ALA A 2 16.43 2.37 8.71
CA ALA A 2 16.44 0.96 8.37
C ALA A 2 15.02 0.53 8.00
N THR A 3 14.87 -0.07 6.82
CA THR A 3 13.65 -0.68 6.35
C THR A 3 13.28 -1.86 7.27
N ALA A 4 12.37 -1.62 8.20
CA ALA A 4 11.82 -2.66 9.06
C ALA A 4 10.64 -3.33 8.38
N GLU A 5 10.57 -4.65 8.48
CA GLU A 5 9.36 -5.41 8.20
C GLU A 5 8.43 -5.28 9.41
N TYR A 6 7.14 -5.01 9.15
CA TYR A 6 6.14 -4.85 10.21
C TYR A 6 5.09 -5.97 10.15
N PHE A 7 4.55 -6.33 11.29
CA PHE A 7 3.48 -7.32 11.41
C PHE A 7 2.29 -6.70 12.12
N VAL A 8 1.12 -6.84 11.52
CA VAL A 8 -0.15 -6.39 12.11
C VAL A 8 -1.01 -7.59 12.42
N ARG A 9 -1.46 -7.70 13.67
CA ARG A 9 -2.35 -8.76 14.14
C ARG A 9 -3.68 -8.18 14.58
N VAL A 10 -4.77 -8.81 14.14
CA VAL A 10 -6.14 -8.46 14.54
C VAL A 10 -6.74 -9.63 15.28
N LEU A 11 -7.10 -9.43 16.55
CA LEU A 11 -7.84 -10.40 17.36
C LEU A 11 -9.33 -10.18 17.15
N ASN A 12 -10.05 -11.20 16.68
CA ASN A 12 -11.49 -11.07 16.46
C ASN A 12 -12.29 -11.45 17.70
N GLN A 13 -12.68 -10.45 18.49
CA GLN A 13 -13.58 -10.59 19.64
C GLN A 13 -14.95 -9.95 19.37
N SER A 14 -15.30 -9.74 18.09
CA SER A 14 -16.54 -9.05 17.70
C SER A 14 -17.82 -9.86 17.92
N GLY A 15 -17.70 -11.14 18.29
CA GLY A 15 -18.84 -12.06 18.45
C GLY A 15 -19.36 -12.65 17.14
N GLN A 16 -18.76 -12.31 15.99
CA GLN A 16 -19.11 -12.84 14.67
C GLN A 16 -17.86 -13.16 13.86
N THR A 17 -17.96 -14.07 12.89
CA THR A 17 -16.90 -14.24 11.88
C THR A 17 -16.80 -12.98 11.03
N ARG A 18 -15.58 -12.48 10.83
CA ARG A 18 -15.32 -11.23 10.08
C ARG A 18 -14.21 -11.39 9.05
N ASN A 19 -14.35 -10.70 7.94
CA ASN A 19 -13.26 -10.41 7.01
C ASN A 19 -12.64 -9.06 7.36
N TYR A 20 -11.32 -8.98 7.34
CA TYR A 20 -10.56 -7.76 7.60
C TYR A 20 -9.88 -7.29 6.33
N MET A 21 -10.04 -6.02 6.02
CA MET A 21 -9.32 -5.35 4.94
C MET A 21 -8.18 -4.54 5.54
N PHE A 22 -7.03 -4.61 4.89
CA PHE A 22 -5.82 -3.93 5.28
C PHE A 22 -5.41 -2.93 4.21
N PHE A 23 -5.04 -1.73 4.65
CA PHE A 23 -4.74 -0.59 3.80
C PHE A 23 -3.42 0.05 4.22
N ASN A 24 -2.74 0.63 3.26
CA ASN A 24 -1.64 1.56 3.53
C ASN A 24 -2.20 2.99 3.66
N GLU A 25 -1.54 3.80 4.48
CA GLU A 25 -1.78 5.23 4.47
C GLU A 25 -1.29 5.86 3.17
N VAL A 26 -2.09 6.78 2.63
CA VAL A 26 -1.77 7.45 1.37
C VAL A 26 -0.36 8.06 1.46
N PRO A 27 0.55 7.72 0.53
CA PRO A 27 1.88 8.31 0.55
C PRO A 27 1.79 9.82 0.38
N GLU A 28 2.66 10.58 1.02
CA GLU A 28 2.72 12.03 0.86
C GLU A 28 3.14 12.35 -0.59
N PRO A 29 2.28 12.99 -1.40
CA PRO A 29 2.59 13.22 -2.80
C PRO A 29 3.31 14.54 -3.06
N SER A 30 4.06 14.61 -4.17
CA SER A 30 4.36 15.88 -4.83
C SER A 30 3.11 16.52 -5.42
N SER A 31 3.14 17.82 -5.66
CA SER A 31 2.02 18.59 -6.23
C SER A 31 1.57 18.14 -7.63
N SER A 32 2.42 17.42 -8.35
CA SER A 32 2.12 16.81 -9.65
C SER A 32 1.16 15.62 -9.55
N VAL A 33 1.04 14.99 -8.39
CA VAL A 33 0.10 13.87 -8.20
C VAL A 33 -1.28 14.46 -7.97
N GLY A 34 -2.25 14.03 -8.79
CA GLY A 34 -3.65 14.39 -8.61
C GLY A 34 -4.28 13.67 -7.43
N LYS A 35 -5.61 13.51 -7.47
CA LYS A 35 -6.35 12.73 -6.47
C LYS A 35 -5.81 11.29 -6.43
N ILE A 36 -5.36 10.89 -5.24
CA ILE A 36 -4.94 9.51 -4.95
C ILE A 36 -6.13 8.75 -4.37
N TYR A 37 -6.28 7.52 -4.83
CA TYR A 37 -7.24 6.56 -4.33
C TYR A 37 -6.49 5.46 -3.58
N THR A 38 -6.81 5.26 -2.30
CA THR A 38 -6.33 4.12 -1.52
C THR A 38 -6.96 2.85 -2.05
N ASN A 39 -6.18 1.78 -2.16
CA ASN A 39 -6.67 0.47 -2.57
C ASN A 39 -6.63 -0.52 -1.41
N VAL A 40 -7.56 -1.48 -1.41
CA VAL A 40 -7.47 -2.64 -0.51
C VAL A 40 -6.18 -3.40 -0.84
N TRP A 41 -5.25 -3.45 0.10
CA TRP A 41 -3.99 -4.18 -0.11
C TRP A 41 -4.21 -5.68 0.10
N VAL A 42 -4.77 -6.05 1.25
CA VAL A 42 -5.04 -7.45 1.60
C VAL A 42 -6.44 -7.56 2.19
N ARG A 43 -7.18 -8.60 1.82
CA ARG A 43 -8.39 -9.03 2.51
C ARG A 43 -8.15 -10.38 3.18
N SER A 44 -8.36 -10.47 4.48
CA SER A 44 -8.29 -11.74 5.20
C SER A 44 -9.44 -12.67 4.76
N PRO A 45 -9.26 -14.00 4.88
CA PRO A 45 -10.42 -14.90 4.91
C PRO A 45 -11.30 -14.60 6.13
N GLY A 46 -12.44 -15.31 6.23
CA GLY A 46 -13.31 -15.22 7.39
C GLY A 46 -12.57 -15.65 8.66
N VAL A 47 -12.44 -14.75 9.62
CA VAL A 47 -11.77 -14.97 10.90
C VAL A 47 -12.82 -15.21 11.97
N ALA A 48 -12.81 -16.39 12.60
CA ALA A 48 -13.79 -16.74 13.63
C ALA A 48 -13.63 -15.89 14.91
N SER A 49 -14.69 -15.77 15.71
CA SER A 49 -14.69 -15.13 17.03
C SER A 49 -14.98 -16.17 18.12
N PRO A 50 -14.44 -16.06 19.36
CA PRO A 50 -13.57 -15.02 19.90
C PRO A 50 -12.05 -15.29 19.77
N SER A 51 -11.67 -16.46 19.26
CA SER A 51 -10.28 -16.94 19.29
C SER A 51 -9.53 -16.77 17.97
N GLY A 52 -10.22 -16.42 16.88
CA GLY A 52 -9.60 -16.24 15.57
C GLY A 52 -8.76 -14.96 15.50
N ARG A 53 -7.74 -15.00 14.65
CA ARG A 53 -6.88 -13.86 14.34
C ARG A 53 -6.64 -13.71 12.84
N ALA A 54 -6.53 -12.47 12.38
CA ALA A 54 -5.92 -12.15 11.09
C ALA A 54 -4.50 -11.64 11.32
N GLU A 55 -3.59 -11.96 10.40
CA GLU A 55 -2.21 -11.49 10.42
C GLU A 55 -1.87 -10.91 9.05
N PHE A 56 -1.27 -9.73 9.05
CA PHE A 56 -0.83 -9.01 7.87
C PHE A 56 0.66 -8.74 7.97
N ASP A 57 1.37 -9.13 6.93
CA ASP A 57 2.82 -9.01 6.82
C ASP A 57 3.16 -7.85 5.90
N VAL A 58 3.75 -6.81 6.47
CA VAL A 58 4.12 -5.58 5.79
C VAL A 58 5.58 -5.69 5.37
N LYS A 59 5.77 -6.18 4.15
CA LYS A 59 7.11 -6.26 3.54
C LYS A 59 7.72 -4.89 3.34
N VAL A 60 9.03 -4.84 3.53
CA VAL A 60 9.89 -3.69 3.28
C VAL A 60 9.79 -3.18 1.83
N ALA A 61 9.70 -4.11 0.87
CA ALA A 61 9.80 -3.80 -0.54
C ALA A 61 8.72 -2.82 -0.99
N ASN A 62 9.15 -1.80 -1.74
CA ASN A 62 8.30 -0.79 -2.35
C ASN A 62 8.35 -0.95 -3.86
N TYR A 63 7.21 -0.75 -4.51
CA TYR A 63 7.11 -0.85 -5.96
C TYR A 63 6.43 0.38 -6.54
N ALA A 64 7.01 0.93 -7.60
CA ALA A 64 6.24 1.72 -8.55
C ALA A 64 5.39 0.75 -9.37
N ILE A 65 4.13 1.10 -9.60
CA ILE A 65 3.24 0.31 -10.47
C ILE A 65 2.63 1.21 -11.54
N CYS A 66 2.34 0.61 -12.69
CA CYS A 66 1.52 1.24 -13.72
C CYS A 66 0.57 0.22 -14.35
N GLY A 67 -0.45 0.72 -15.03
CA GLY A 67 -1.43 -0.13 -15.69
C GLY A 67 -2.57 0.66 -16.31
N THR A 68 -3.49 -0.10 -16.89
CA THR A 68 -4.72 0.41 -17.48
C THR A 68 -5.89 -0.14 -16.67
N ALA A 69 -6.74 0.73 -16.14
CA ALA A 69 -7.96 0.32 -15.44
C ALA A 69 -9.15 0.14 -16.43
N PRO A 70 -10.21 -0.61 -16.06
CA PRO A 70 -11.39 -0.78 -16.92
C PRO A 70 -12.14 0.53 -17.24
N LYS A 71 -12.02 1.51 -16.35
CA LYS A 71 -12.52 2.89 -16.46
C LYS A 71 -11.54 3.80 -15.70
N PRO A 72 -11.59 5.14 -15.88
CA PRO A 72 -10.73 6.05 -15.13
C PRO A 72 -10.81 5.76 -13.63
N VAL A 73 -9.66 5.81 -12.95
CA VAL A 73 -9.57 5.45 -11.53
C VAL A 73 -10.51 6.32 -10.69
N ASP A 74 -11.37 5.66 -9.92
CA ASP A 74 -12.34 6.25 -9.01
C ASP A 74 -12.69 5.21 -7.92
N TYR A 75 -13.45 5.61 -6.90
CA TYR A 75 -13.92 4.67 -5.89
C TYR A 75 -14.75 3.54 -6.50
N GLY A 76 -14.52 2.32 -5.99
CA GLY A 76 -15.12 1.08 -6.49
C GLY A 76 -14.45 0.50 -7.74
N VAL A 77 -13.48 1.18 -8.36
CA VAL A 77 -12.70 0.61 -9.46
C VAL A 77 -11.72 -0.42 -8.91
N VAL A 78 -11.78 -1.64 -9.43
CA VAL A 78 -10.75 -2.65 -9.19
C VAL A 78 -9.60 -2.43 -10.15
N VAL A 79 -8.41 -2.25 -9.60
CA VAL A 79 -7.19 -2.00 -10.36
C VAL A 79 -6.22 -3.16 -10.13
N SER A 80 -5.57 -3.62 -11.20
CA SER A 80 -4.55 -4.67 -11.16
C SER A 80 -3.25 -4.17 -11.79
N THR A 81 -2.13 -4.41 -11.11
CA THR A 81 -0.77 -4.10 -11.59
C THR A 81 -0.52 -4.74 -12.96
N SER A 82 -0.30 -3.94 -14.00
CA SER A 82 0.06 -4.43 -15.33
C SER A 82 1.58 -4.60 -15.43
N ASP A 83 2.33 -3.63 -14.93
CA ASP A 83 3.78 -3.69 -14.80
C ASP A 83 4.23 -3.02 -13.48
N TYR A 84 5.38 -3.43 -12.98
CA TYR A 84 5.95 -2.92 -11.73
C TYR A 84 7.48 -2.83 -11.78
N ALA A 85 8.02 -1.87 -11.04
CA ALA A 85 9.44 -1.72 -10.81
C ALA A 85 9.70 -1.64 -9.30
N ALA A 86 10.65 -2.44 -8.81
CA ALA A 86 11.15 -2.28 -7.45
C ALA A 86 11.83 -0.92 -7.30
N VAL A 87 11.55 -0.21 -6.22
CA VAL A 87 12.09 1.13 -5.96
C VAL A 87 12.79 1.21 -4.63
N GLU A 88 13.96 1.84 -4.61
CA GLU A 88 14.63 2.27 -3.40
C GLU A 88 14.13 3.66 -3.01
N LEU A 89 13.90 3.88 -1.71
CA LEU A 89 13.62 5.20 -1.19
C LEU A 89 14.94 5.94 -0.98
N LYS A 90 14.95 7.26 -1.20
CA LYS A 90 16.13 8.08 -0.98
C LYS A 90 16.61 7.94 0.46
N GLY A 91 17.85 7.49 0.61
CA GLY A 91 18.56 7.32 1.86
C GLY A 91 19.58 8.43 2.10
N LYS A 92 20.48 8.23 3.07
CA LYS A 92 21.58 9.16 3.34
C LYS A 92 22.58 9.19 2.18
N ASP A 93 22.94 8.01 1.68
CA ASP A 93 24.05 7.80 0.74
C ASP A 93 23.58 7.23 -0.61
N LYS A 94 22.27 7.15 -0.85
CA LYS A 94 21.68 6.63 -2.08
C LYS A 94 20.45 7.46 -2.49
N PRO A 95 20.32 7.83 -3.78
CA PRO A 95 19.13 8.51 -4.26
C PRO A 95 17.94 7.55 -4.34
N GLY A 96 16.73 8.11 -4.34
CA GLY A 96 15.50 7.34 -4.57
C GLY A 96 15.35 6.98 -6.05
N THR A 97 14.72 5.84 -6.35
CA THR A 97 14.50 5.37 -7.72
C THR A 97 13.32 6.11 -8.39
N VAL A 98 13.44 6.45 -9.66
CA VAL A 98 12.35 7.02 -10.48
C VAL A 98 12.18 6.20 -11.77
N PRO A 99 11.37 5.13 -11.77
CA PRO A 99 11.07 4.39 -12.98
C PRO A 99 10.38 5.27 -14.04
N VAL A 100 10.68 5.02 -15.32
CA VAL A 100 10.13 5.77 -16.44
C VAL A 100 8.99 4.97 -17.07
N MET A 101 7.76 5.47 -16.98
CA MET A 101 6.57 4.89 -17.60
C MET A 101 6.41 5.40 -19.03
N GLU A 102 6.21 4.49 -19.96
CA GLU A 102 5.92 4.74 -21.37
C GLU A 102 4.73 3.89 -21.83
N ILE A 103 3.96 4.39 -22.80
CA ILE A 103 2.95 3.58 -23.48
C ILE A 103 3.64 2.78 -24.60
N VAL A 104 3.70 1.47 -24.44
CA VAL A 104 4.29 0.52 -25.39
C VAL A 104 3.20 -0.47 -25.81
N ASN A 105 2.94 -0.57 -27.12
CA ASN A 105 1.87 -1.43 -27.66
C ASN A 105 0.51 -1.22 -26.94
N ASP A 106 0.10 0.04 -26.78
CA ASP A 106 -1.12 0.47 -26.08
C ASP A 106 -1.22 0.14 -24.57
N GLY A 107 -0.14 -0.34 -23.95
CA GLY A 107 -0.07 -0.59 -22.51
C GLY A 107 1.02 0.25 -21.82
N PRO A 108 0.77 0.80 -20.62
CA PRO A 108 1.81 1.44 -19.83
C PRO A 108 2.80 0.40 -19.28
N GLN A 109 4.09 0.68 -19.41
CA GLN A 109 5.18 -0.18 -18.98
C GLN A 109 6.33 0.68 -18.43
N PHE A 110 7.14 0.12 -17.53
CA PHE A 110 8.37 0.75 -17.07
C PHE A 110 9.54 0.40 -17.99
N VAL A 111 10.21 1.43 -18.50
CA VAL A 111 11.36 1.30 -19.40
C VAL A 111 12.62 1.83 -18.75
N ALA A 112 13.74 1.13 -18.97
CA ALA A 112 15.06 1.59 -18.56
C ALA A 112 15.63 2.62 -19.56
N PRO A 113 16.58 3.49 -19.15
CA PRO A 113 17.11 3.63 -17.79
C PRO A 113 16.13 4.35 -16.86
N PHE A 114 16.16 3.99 -15.57
CA PHE A 114 15.43 4.71 -14.53
C PHE A 114 16.17 5.98 -14.11
N GLY A 115 15.42 7.01 -13.74
CA GLY A 115 15.94 8.23 -13.13
C GLY A 115 16.09 8.10 -11.62
N THR A 116 16.38 9.24 -10.99
CA THR A 116 16.57 9.34 -9.54
C THR A 116 15.87 10.56 -8.94
N THR A 117 15.62 10.54 -7.63
CA THR A 117 15.13 11.68 -6.86
C THR A 117 15.93 11.85 -5.56
N ASP A 118 16.12 13.11 -5.18
CA ASP A 118 16.83 13.48 -3.94
C ASP A 118 15.86 13.81 -2.78
N LYS A 119 14.55 13.68 -2.97
CA LYS A 119 13.56 13.90 -1.89
C LYS A 119 13.68 12.79 -0.85
N ASP A 120 13.93 13.15 0.40
CA ASP A 120 14.10 12.20 1.52
C ASP A 120 12.97 11.19 1.63
N ASN A 121 13.35 9.92 1.87
CA ASN A 121 12.46 8.78 2.02
C ASN A 121 11.45 8.62 0.87
N SER A 122 11.77 9.13 -0.32
CA SER A 122 10.86 9.13 -1.46
C SER A 122 11.39 8.30 -2.61
N PHE A 123 10.47 7.86 -3.45
CA PHE A 123 10.73 7.39 -4.82
C PHE A 123 9.88 8.23 -5.79
N GLY A 124 10.03 8.01 -7.09
CA GLY A 124 9.15 8.67 -8.06
C GLY A 124 8.74 7.79 -9.22
N ILE A 125 7.94 8.35 -10.11
CA ILE A 125 7.57 7.79 -11.41
C ILE A 125 7.62 8.93 -12.43
N GLN A 126 8.43 8.80 -13.46
CA GLN A 126 8.44 9.72 -14.59
C GLN A 126 7.55 9.15 -15.69
N THR A 127 6.63 9.95 -16.22
CA THR A 127 5.84 9.55 -17.39
C THR A 127 6.41 10.19 -18.65
N LYS A 128 6.51 9.43 -19.73
CA LYS A 128 6.77 9.99 -21.05
C LYS A 128 5.52 10.69 -21.59
N THR A 129 5.66 11.35 -22.73
CA THR A 129 4.55 11.96 -23.45
C THR A 129 3.62 10.88 -24.03
N PHE A 130 2.32 11.06 -23.89
CA PHE A 130 1.27 10.28 -24.54
C PHE A 130 -0.01 11.13 -24.65
N ASP A 131 -0.99 10.69 -25.44
CA ASP A 131 -2.29 11.36 -25.56
C ASP A 131 -3.17 11.04 -24.33
N PRO A 132 -3.46 12.01 -23.46
CA PRO A 132 -4.20 11.77 -22.22
C PRO A 132 -5.69 11.47 -22.44
N ASP A 133 -6.24 11.80 -23.61
CA ASP A 133 -7.64 11.53 -23.94
C ASP A 133 -7.80 10.11 -24.46
N ARG A 134 -6.88 9.67 -25.34
CA ARG A 134 -6.79 8.27 -25.78
C ARG A 134 -6.50 7.32 -24.61
N TYR A 135 -5.63 7.71 -23.69
CA TYR A 135 -5.17 6.87 -22.57
C TYR A 135 -5.75 7.33 -21.22
N SER A 136 -7.03 7.73 -21.21
CA SER A 136 -7.71 8.27 -20.02
C SER A 136 -7.83 7.31 -18.83
N THR A 137 -7.62 6.02 -19.05
CA THR A 137 -7.66 4.95 -18.04
C THR A 137 -6.29 4.50 -17.53
N VAL A 138 -5.21 5.10 -18.05
CA VAL A 138 -3.86 4.83 -17.56
C VAL A 138 -3.69 5.40 -16.15
N TYR A 139 -3.07 4.61 -15.28
CA TYR A 139 -2.77 4.99 -13.92
C TYR A 139 -1.30 4.75 -13.60
N CYS A 140 -0.80 5.53 -12.65
CA CYS A 140 0.43 5.24 -11.91
C CYS A 140 0.05 4.95 -10.46
N GLY A 141 0.92 4.27 -9.73
CA GLY A 141 0.60 3.88 -8.38
C GLY A 141 1.81 3.50 -7.53
N PHE A 142 1.50 3.33 -6.25
CA PHE A 142 2.34 2.67 -5.26
C PHE A 142 1.83 1.24 -5.06
N GLY A 143 2.74 0.28 -5.15
CA GLY A 143 2.47 -1.13 -4.92
C GLY A 143 3.26 -1.71 -3.76
N LYS A 144 2.67 -2.73 -3.14
CA LYS A 144 3.29 -3.53 -2.08
C LYS A 144 3.05 -5.02 -2.34
N GLN A 145 3.96 -5.86 -1.87
CA GLN A 145 3.77 -7.31 -1.95
C GLN A 145 2.71 -7.79 -0.96
N ASN A 146 1.85 -8.71 -1.37
CA ASN A 146 1.00 -9.47 -0.45
C ASN A 146 1.74 -10.71 0.08
N SER A 147 1.09 -11.49 0.94
CA SER A 147 1.66 -12.74 1.50
C SER A 147 1.93 -13.86 0.47
N LYS A 148 1.42 -13.73 -0.76
CA LYS A 148 1.69 -14.65 -1.87
C LYS A 148 2.85 -14.19 -2.76
N GLY A 149 3.39 -13.00 -2.51
CA GLY A 149 4.45 -12.40 -3.32
C GLY A 149 3.95 -11.54 -4.49
N ASP A 150 2.63 -11.41 -4.69
CA ASP A 150 2.07 -10.56 -5.75
C ASP A 150 2.22 -9.08 -5.39
N VAL A 151 2.60 -8.23 -6.36
CA VAL A 151 2.61 -6.78 -6.21
C VAL A 151 1.20 -6.22 -6.41
N VAL A 152 0.55 -5.83 -5.32
CA VAL A 152 -0.82 -5.32 -5.29
C VAL A 152 -0.80 -3.79 -5.19
N PRO A 153 -1.69 -3.07 -5.90
CA PRO A 153 -1.87 -1.64 -5.71
C PRO A 153 -2.29 -1.32 -4.27
N VAL A 154 -1.66 -0.32 -3.66
CA VAL A 154 -2.08 0.22 -2.35
C VAL A 154 -2.52 1.68 -2.45
N ALA A 155 -2.02 2.40 -3.45
CA ALA A 155 -2.48 3.73 -3.82
C ALA A 155 -2.32 3.95 -5.32
N VAL A 156 -3.35 4.50 -5.99
CA VAL A 156 -3.31 4.78 -7.44
C VAL A 156 -3.86 6.16 -7.76
N TRP A 157 -3.39 6.74 -8.86
CA TRP A 157 -3.90 7.99 -9.42
C TRP A 157 -3.83 7.95 -10.95
N ARG A 158 -4.60 8.81 -11.61
CA ARG A 158 -4.55 8.91 -13.08
C ARG A 158 -3.17 9.37 -13.53
N GLY A 159 -2.60 8.65 -14.49
CA GLY A 159 -1.36 9.05 -15.15
C GLY A 159 -1.65 10.15 -16.17
N PHE A 160 -0.96 11.28 -16.04
CA PHE A 160 -0.86 12.33 -17.06
C PHE A 160 0.53 12.31 -17.72
N PRO A 161 0.63 12.72 -19.00
CA PRO A 161 1.86 12.64 -19.78
C PRO A 161 2.89 13.69 -19.36
N GLY A 162 4.16 13.34 -19.47
CA GLY A 162 5.29 14.27 -19.25
C GLY A 162 5.47 14.75 -17.81
N LEU A 163 4.78 14.15 -16.84
CA LEU A 163 4.89 14.49 -15.42
C LEU A 163 5.85 13.57 -14.67
N GLN A 164 6.51 14.14 -13.66
CA GLN A 164 7.21 13.40 -12.63
C GLN A 164 6.37 13.39 -11.36
N TYR A 165 6.01 12.21 -10.88
CA TYR A 165 5.39 11.98 -9.57
C TYR A 165 6.46 11.61 -8.56
N VAL A 166 6.45 12.21 -7.38
CA VAL A 166 7.33 11.84 -6.26
C VAL A 166 6.46 11.52 -5.06
N LEU A 167 6.73 10.39 -4.41
CA LEU A 167 5.95 9.87 -3.30
C LEU A 167 6.84 9.57 -2.10
N THR A 168 6.40 10.00 -0.92
CA THR A 168 6.98 9.59 0.37
C THR A 168 6.06 8.55 1.03
N PRO A 169 6.41 7.26 1.05
CA PRO A 169 5.64 6.25 1.78
C PRO A 169 5.56 6.54 3.27
N GLN A 170 4.43 6.19 3.88
CA GLN A 170 4.21 6.29 5.33
C GLN A 170 4.20 4.89 5.96
N VAL A 171 4.64 4.79 7.23
CA VAL A 171 4.57 3.55 8.04
C VAL A 171 3.31 3.52 8.90
N THR A 172 2.22 4.06 8.34
CA THR A 172 0.87 4.07 8.92
C THR A 172 -0.02 3.16 8.08
N TYR A 173 -0.85 2.38 8.75
CA TYR A 173 -1.72 1.39 8.15
C TYR A 173 -3.12 1.44 8.76
N TYR A 174 -4.11 0.99 8.01
CA TYR A 174 -5.48 0.88 8.49
C TYR A 174 -6.00 -0.54 8.42
N VAL A 175 -6.82 -0.90 9.40
CA VAL A 175 -7.62 -2.12 9.40
C VAL A 175 -9.08 -1.74 9.52
N GLY A 176 -9.92 -2.28 8.63
CA GLY A 176 -11.38 -2.22 8.73
C GLY A 176 -12.01 -3.56 8.42
N THR A 177 -13.32 -3.68 8.59
CA THR A 177 -14.08 -4.86 8.13
C THR A 177 -14.74 -4.62 6.78
N GLY A 178 -14.84 -5.65 5.95
CA GLY A 178 -15.57 -5.58 4.68
C GLY A 178 -15.11 -6.64 3.67
N ASP A 179 -15.72 -6.57 2.48
CA ASP A 179 -15.62 -7.63 1.47
C ASP A 179 -15.07 -7.19 0.12
N TYR A 180 -14.53 -5.98 0.02
CA TYR A 180 -13.89 -5.52 -1.20
C TYR A 180 -12.65 -6.36 -1.53
N SER A 181 -12.51 -6.70 -2.81
CA SER A 181 -11.37 -7.44 -3.32
C SER A 181 -10.08 -6.62 -3.22
N PRO A 182 -8.90 -7.25 -3.04
CA PRO A 182 -7.62 -6.57 -3.21
C PRO A 182 -7.53 -5.81 -4.53
N GLY A 183 -6.91 -4.62 -4.51
CA GLY A 183 -6.83 -3.71 -5.65
C GLY A 183 -8.06 -2.80 -5.85
N THR A 184 -9.15 -3.00 -5.10
CA THR A 184 -10.32 -2.09 -5.16
C THR A 184 -9.98 -0.74 -4.56
N ALA A 185 -10.14 0.33 -5.33
CA ALA A 185 -10.05 1.70 -4.86
C ALA A 185 -11.23 2.03 -3.93
N VAL A 186 -10.95 2.54 -2.72
CA VAL A 186 -11.96 2.77 -1.69
C VAL A 186 -11.75 4.10 -0.99
N ASP A 187 -12.84 4.67 -0.49
CA ASP A 187 -12.78 5.78 0.45
C ASP A 187 -12.78 5.21 1.87
N ILE A 188 -11.62 5.23 2.53
CA ILE A 188 -11.45 4.67 3.87
C ILE A 188 -12.40 5.30 4.90
N THR A 189 -12.86 6.53 4.66
CA THR A 189 -13.78 7.25 5.56
C THR A 189 -15.21 6.70 5.51
N THR A 190 -15.52 5.89 4.50
CA THR A 190 -16.86 5.31 4.26
C THR A 190 -16.97 3.83 4.63
N ILE A 191 -15.86 3.17 4.97
CA ILE A 191 -15.77 1.72 5.25
C ILE A 191 -16.31 1.37 6.66
N GLY A 192 -16.71 2.37 7.45
CA GLY A 192 -17.19 2.23 8.81
C GLY A 192 -16.06 2.39 9.82
N THR A 193 -16.10 1.63 10.92
CA THR A 193 -15.05 1.71 11.95
C THR A 193 -13.72 1.21 11.40
N ILE A 194 -12.66 2.01 11.54
CA ILE A 194 -11.30 1.67 11.17
C ILE A 194 -10.37 1.80 12.38
N SER A 195 -9.36 0.93 12.46
CA SER A 195 -8.23 1.07 13.37
C SER A 195 -7.05 1.66 12.61
N THR A 196 -6.38 2.65 13.21
CA THR A 196 -5.16 3.25 12.68
C THR A 196 -3.95 2.71 13.43
N ILE A 197 -2.97 2.20 12.70
CA ILE A 197 -1.72 1.65 13.24
C ILE A 197 -0.58 2.47 12.69
N ASP A 198 0.00 3.30 13.55
CA ASP A 198 1.09 4.22 13.21
C ASP A 198 2.38 3.75 13.89
N PHE A 199 3.27 3.11 13.12
CA PHE A 199 4.54 2.60 13.65
C PHE A 199 5.55 3.70 14.00
N THR A 200 5.29 4.98 13.70
CA THR A 200 6.11 6.08 14.23
C THR A 200 5.95 6.26 15.73
N LYS A 201 4.85 5.72 16.31
CA LYS A 201 4.58 5.70 17.75
C LYS A 201 5.17 4.49 18.47
N ALA A 202 5.70 3.51 17.72
CA ALA A 202 6.32 2.33 18.28
C ALA A 202 7.73 2.65 18.81
N LEU A 203 8.17 1.96 19.86
CA LEU A 203 9.57 2.06 20.30
C LEU A 203 10.49 1.41 19.25
N SER A 204 11.73 1.88 19.17
CA SER A 204 12.73 1.30 18.27
C SER A 204 12.83 -0.22 18.46
N GLY A 205 12.65 -0.98 17.37
CA GLY A 205 12.67 -2.44 17.36
C GLY A 205 11.31 -3.11 17.60
N GLN A 206 10.28 -2.36 17.98
CA GLN A 206 8.91 -2.88 18.00
C GLN A 206 8.35 -2.90 16.59
N THR A 207 8.21 -4.10 16.02
CA THR A 207 7.74 -4.30 14.64
C THR A 207 6.40 -5.02 14.58
N ILE A 208 5.83 -5.41 15.72
CA ILE A 208 4.52 -6.06 15.80
C ILE A 208 3.52 -5.05 16.36
N ALA A 209 2.35 -4.92 15.74
CA ALA A 209 1.21 -4.21 16.29
C ALA A 209 0.02 -5.17 16.43
N THR A 210 -0.56 -5.26 17.62
CA THR A 210 -1.78 -6.05 17.86
C THR A 210 -2.95 -5.12 18.18
N ILE A 211 -4.08 -5.32 17.50
CA ILE A 211 -5.36 -4.69 17.78
C ILE A 211 -6.44 -5.74 18.03
N THR A 212 -7.46 -5.39 18.81
CA THR A 212 -8.63 -6.24 19.08
C THR A 212 -9.87 -5.59 18.50
N HIS A 213 -10.63 -6.33 17.71
CA HIS A 213 -11.97 -5.93 17.29
C HIS A 213 -12.99 -6.42 18.32
N ASN A 214 -13.60 -5.48 19.04
CA ASN A 214 -14.46 -5.73 20.19
C ASN A 214 -15.90 -6.04 19.78
N LYS A 215 -16.68 -6.60 20.72
CA LYS A 215 -18.10 -6.96 20.51
C LYS A 215 -19.00 -5.76 20.22
N ASP A 216 -18.63 -4.57 20.65
CA ASP A 216 -19.34 -3.31 20.37
C ASP A 216 -19.01 -2.72 18.98
N GLY A 217 -18.18 -3.41 18.19
CA GLY A 217 -17.77 -2.97 16.86
C GLY A 217 -16.61 -1.97 16.85
N THR A 218 -16.03 -1.64 18.01
CA THR A 218 -14.85 -0.79 18.11
C THR A 218 -13.56 -1.59 17.98
N TYR A 219 -12.45 -0.90 17.68
CA TYR A 219 -11.11 -1.47 17.79
C TYR A 219 -10.39 -0.93 19.02
N SER A 220 -9.60 -1.77 19.69
CA SER A 220 -8.62 -1.30 20.66
C SER A 220 -7.55 -0.43 19.98
N GLY A 221 -6.85 0.38 20.77
CA GLY A 221 -5.59 0.98 20.31
C GLY A 221 -4.55 -0.11 19.99
N PRO A 222 -3.58 0.18 19.11
CA PRO A 222 -2.49 -0.74 18.81
C PRO A 222 -1.57 -0.93 20.02
N VAL A 223 -1.30 -2.18 20.34
CA VAL A 223 -0.25 -2.58 21.28
C VAL A 223 0.97 -2.98 20.47
N PHE A 224 2.07 -2.23 20.62
CA PHE A 224 3.32 -2.50 19.91
C PHE A 224 4.21 -3.45 20.70
N ASP A 225 4.85 -4.40 20.01
CA ASP A 225 5.72 -5.41 20.61
C ASP A 225 6.94 -5.70 19.73
N TYR A 226 7.97 -6.26 20.34
CA TYR A 226 9.16 -6.75 19.68
C TYR A 226 8.88 -8.08 18.96
N PRO A 227 9.58 -8.37 17.86
CA PRO A 227 9.53 -9.69 17.26
C PRO A 227 10.01 -10.74 18.28
N PRO A 228 9.47 -11.98 18.25
CA PRO A 228 9.98 -13.05 19.10
C PRO A 228 11.49 -13.18 18.92
N LYS A 229 12.25 -13.23 20.02
CA LYS A 229 13.68 -13.58 19.92
C LYS A 229 13.77 -14.90 19.18
N ALA A 230 14.55 -14.95 18.09
CA ALA A 230 14.85 -16.20 17.43
C ALA A 230 15.32 -17.18 18.51
N LYS A 231 14.59 -18.29 18.70
CA LYS A 231 15.07 -19.34 19.57
C LYS A 231 16.41 -19.79 18.98
N PRO A 232 17.51 -19.85 19.75
CA PRO A 232 18.69 -20.53 19.25
C PRO A 232 18.24 -21.93 18.85
N TYR A 233 18.60 -22.34 17.63
CA TYR A 233 18.48 -23.74 17.24
C TYR A 233 19.27 -24.54 18.29
N VAL A 234 18.55 -25.34 19.08
CA VAL A 234 19.14 -26.33 19.98
C VAL A 234 19.42 -27.58 19.16
#